data_AF-A0AA38MLU5-F1
#
_entry.id   AF-A0AA38MLU5-F1
#
_cell.length_a   1.000
_cell.length_b   1.000
_cell.length_c   1.000
_cell.angle_alpha   90.00
_cell.angle_beta   90.00
_cell.angle_gamma   90.00
#
_symmetry.space_group_name_H-M   'P 1'
#
loop_
_entity.id
_entity.type
_entity.pdbx_description
1 polymer ?
#
loop_
_entity_poly.entity_id
_entity_poly.type
_entity_poly.pdbx_seq_one_letter_code
_entity_poly.pdbx_strand_id
1 'polypeptide(L)' 'MNSIGEACNDLKRDYDACFNTWFSEYFLKGHTNDSMCAPLFKVYQECVKRAMKDQQIDFHEVEKNLLGTEQERKPPQKPS' A
#
# COMPACT_ATOMS: atom_id res chain seq x y z
N MET A 1 8.47 4.34 10.56
CA MET A 1 7.20 5.09 10.36
C MET A 1 6.09 4.32 11.05
N ASN A 2 5.18 5.03 11.72
CA ASN A 2 4.03 4.41 12.37
C ASN A 2 2.90 4.18 11.36
N SER A 3 2.06 3.19 11.64
CA SER A 3 0.80 2.97 10.95
C SER A 3 -0.29 3.91 11.49
N ILE A 4 -1.44 3.91 10.83
CA ILE A 4 -2.60 4.72 11.22
C ILE A 4 -3.22 4.26 12.54
N GLY A 5 -3.13 2.97 12.85
CA GLY A 5 -3.46 2.41 14.16
C GLY A 5 -2.22 1.88 14.84
N GLU A 6 -2.00 2.22 16.10
CA GLU A 6 -0.82 1.78 16.86
C GLU A 6 -0.70 0.25 16.92
N ALA A 7 -1.83 -0.45 17.01
CA ALA A 7 -1.90 -1.92 16.98
C ALA A 7 -1.35 -2.54 15.67
N CYS A 8 -1.26 -1.76 14.60
CA CYS A 8 -0.76 -2.21 13.31
C CYS A 8 0.73 -1.87 13.09
N ASN A 9 1.41 -1.23 14.04
CA ASN A 9 2.81 -0.78 13.89
C ASN A 9 3.79 -1.94 13.70
N ASP A 10 3.68 -3.00 14.52
CA ASP A 10 4.58 -4.15 14.40
C ASP A 10 4.29 -4.94 13.12
N LEU A 11 3.00 -5.16 12.79
CA LEU A 11 2.58 -5.79 11.53
C LEU A 11 3.10 -5.01 10.31
N LYS A 12 3.05 -3.67 10.36
CA LYS A 12 3.61 -2.80 9.32
C LYS A 12 5.10 -3.01 9.18
N ARG A 13 5.85 -3.03 10.28
CA ARG A 13 7.31 -3.18 10.26
C ARG A 13 7.71 -4.51 9.61
N ASP A 14 7.03 -5.59 9.96
CA ASP A 14 7.33 -6.92 9.43
C ASP A 14 6.99 -7.03 7.94
N TYR A 15 5.83 -6.49 7.53
CA TYR A 15 5.45 -6.42 6.13
C TYR A 15 6.40 -5.54 5.30
N ASP A 16 6.71 -4.33 5.77
CA ASP A 16 7.58 -3.38 5.07
C ASP A 16 8.99 -3.98 4.87
N ALA A 17 9.52 -4.67 5.90
CA ALA A 17 10.80 -5.36 5.79
C ALA A 17 10.77 -6.45 4.71
N CYS A 18 9.74 -7.31 4.71
CA CYS A 18 9.54 -8.33 3.68
C CYS A 18 9.42 -7.71 2.28
N PHE A 19 8.56 -6.71 2.15
CA PHE A 19 8.28 -6.04 0.89
C PHE A 19 9.52 -5.39 0.30
N ASN A 20 10.34 -4.71 1.10
CA ASN A 20 11.57 -4.07 0.62
C ASN A 20 12.56 -5.09 0.07
N THR A 21 12.74 -6.23 0.76
CA THR A 21 13.57 -7.33 0.26
C THR A 21 13.00 -7.91 -1.02
N TRP A 22 11.70 -8.20 -1.06
CA TRP A 22 11.02 -8.70 -2.25
C TRP A 22 11.16 -7.74 -3.44
N PHE A 23 10.94 -6.45 -3.19
CA PHE A 23 10.97 -5.41 -4.21
C PHE A 23 12.35 -5.29 -4.84
N SER A 24 13.40 -5.16 -4.03
CA SER A 24 14.78 -5.01 -4.51
C SER A 24 15.33 -6.28 -5.14
N GLU A 25 15.08 -7.45 -4.54
CA GLU A 25 15.75 -8.69 -4.96
C GLU A 25 14.99 -9.48 -6.02
N TYR A 26 13.67 -9.31 -6.13
CA TYR A 26 12.82 -10.08 -7.04
C TYR A 26 12.12 -9.17 -8.05
N PHE A 27 11.32 -8.22 -7.58
CA PHE A 27 10.47 -7.41 -8.46
C PHE A 27 11.28 -6.61 -9.47
N LEU A 28 12.31 -5.87 -9.02
CA LEU A 28 13.17 -5.10 -9.93
C LEU A 28 14.00 -5.97 -10.88
N LYS A 29 14.15 -7.27 -10.59
CA LYS A 29 14.82 -8.24 -11.47
C LYS A 29 13.84 -8.97 -12.40
N GLY A 30 12.57 -8.59 -12.39
CA GLY A 30 11.52 -9.15 -13.26
C GLY A 30 10.74 -10.32 -12.65
N HIS A 31 10.99 -10.69 -11.40
CA HIS A 31 10.22 -11.71 -10.69
C HIS A 31 9.04 -11.07 -9.96
N THR A 32 7.83 -11.30 -10.46
CA THR A 32 6.60 -10.66 -9.95
C THR A 32 5.84 -11.46 -8.90
N ASN A 33 6.33 -12.63 -8.51
CA ASN A 33 5.68 -13.46 -7.49
C ASN A 33 5.82 -12.84 -6.10
N ASP A 34 4.70 -12.41 -5.53
CA ASP A 34 4.57 -11.72 -4.23
C ASP A 34 4.21 -12.65 -3.06
N SER A 35 4.13 -13.97 -3.31
CA SER A 35 3.68 -14.97 -2.32
C SER A 35 4.50 -14.95 -1.02
N MET A 36 5.74 -14.46 -1.06
CA MET A 36 6.61 -14.31 0.11
C MET A 36 5.99 -13.41 1.18
N CYS A 37 5.39 -12.29 0.77
CA CYS A 37 4.89 -11.26 1.68
C CYS A 37 3.35 -11.24 1.77
N ALA A 38 2.64 -11.94 0.87
CA ALA A 38 1.18 -11.97 0.83
C ALA A 38 0.51 -12.35 2.17
N PRO A 39 1.00 -13.33 2.95
CA PRO A 39 0.40 -13.64 4.25
C PRO A 39 0.54 -12.49 5.27
N LEU A 40 1.72 -11.85 5.32
CA LEU A 40 1.98 -10.69 6.18
C LEU A 40 1.12 -9.49 5.76
N PHE A 41 1.03 -9.26 4.45
CA PHE A 41 0.22 -8.20 3.89
C PHE A 41 -1.24 -8.33 4.27
N LYS A 42 -1.80 -9.55 4.17
CA LYS A 42 -3.20 -9.80 4.50
C LYS A 42 -3.54 -9.39 5.94
N VAL A 43 -2.73 -9.83 6.91
CA VAL A 43 -2.95 -9.52 8.33
C VAL A 43 -2.78 -8.02 8.60
N TYR A 44 -1.74 -7.41 8.03
CA TYR A 44 -1.52 -5.97 8.13
C TYR A 44 -2.68 -5.16 7.51
N GLN A 45 -3.12 -5.54 6.30
CA GLN A 45 -4.21 -4.89 5.58
C GLN A 45 -5.52 -4.96 6.36
N GLU A 46 -5.85 -6.10 6.95
CA GLU A 46 -7.04 -6.26 7.81
C GLU A 46 -6.97 -5.34 9.04
N CYS A 47 -5.80 -5.23 9.68
CA CYS A 47 -5.57 -4.32 10.81
C CYS A 47 -5.81 -2.86 10.40
N VAL A 48 -5.21 -2.42 9.28
CA VAL A 48 -5.35 -1.04 8.79
C VAL A 48 -6.79 -0.73 8.39
N LYS A 49 -7.47 -1.63 7.70
CA LYS A 49 -8.88 -1.45 7.32
C LYS A 49 -9.78 -1.25 8.55
N ARG A 50 -9.51 -1.96 9.65
CA ARG A 50 -10.21 -1.74 10.91
C ARG A 50 -9.89 -0.37 11.50
N ALA A 51 -8.62 -0.02 11.60
CA ALA A 51 -8.19 1.27 12.15
C ALA A 51 -8.74 2.47 11.35
N MET A 52 -8.84 2.37 10.02
CA MET A 52 -9.44 3.40 9.17
C MET A 52 -10.93 3.60 9.46
N LYS A 53 -11.67 2.51 9.66
CA LYS A 53 -13.10 2.57 10.04
C LYS A 53 -13.28 3.23 11.40
N ASP A 54 -12.45 2.87 12.38
CA ASP A 54 -12.50 3.44 13.74
C ASP A 54 -12.21 4.94 13.74
N GLN A 55 -11.40 5.43 12.79
CA GLN A 55 -11.10 6.85 12.59
C GLN A 55 -12.03 7.57 11.60
N GLN A 56 -13.12 6.93 11.17
CA GLN A 56 -14.08 7.48 10.20
C GLN A 56 -13.49 7.90 8.84
N ILE A 57 -12.43 7.20 8.40
CA ILE A 57 -11.81 7.43 7.10
C ILE A 57 -12.49 6.54 6.06
N ASP A 58 -13.05 7.15 5.01
CA ASP A 58 -13.63 6.41 3.89
C ASP A 58 -12.52 5.74 3.06
N PHE A 59 -12.50 4.41 3.08
CA PHE A 59 -11.52 3.62 2.34
C PHE A 59 -11.91 3.44 0.87
N HIS A 60 -13.14 3.77 0.47
CA HIS A 60 -13.63 3.58 -0.89
C HIS A 60 -12.87 4.47 -1.90
N GLU A 61 -12.31 5.59 -1.47
CA GLU A 61 -11.44 6.40 -2.33
C GLU A 61 -10.13 5.70 -2.67
N VAL A 62 -9.62 4.85 -1.78
CA VAL A 62 -8.35 4.14 -1.95
C VAL A 62 -8.49 2.96 -2.92
N GLU A 63 -9.70 2.43 -3.07
CA GLU A 63 -9.99 1.31 -3.99
C GLU A 63 -10.23 1.76 -5.44
N LYS A 64 -10.33 3.07 -5.69
CA LYS A 64 -10.56 3.60 -7.04
C LYS A 64 -9.30 3.45 -7.90
N ASN A 65 -9.44 2.72 -9.01
CA ASN A 65 -8.43 2.71 -10.08
C ASN A 65 -8.46 4.04 -10.83
N LEU A 66 -7.68 5.02 -10.37
CA LEU A 66 -7.64 6.37 -10.96
C LEU A 66 -6.71 6.46 -12.18
N LEU A 67 -5.69 5.61 -12.26
CA LEU A 67 -4.69 5.63 -13.34
C LEU A 67 -5.34 5.27 -14.68
N GLY A 68 -5.13 6.10 -15.70
CA GLY A 68 -5.74 5.95 -17.03
C GLY A 68 -7.19 6.44 -17.13
N THR A 69 -7.73 7.09 -16.09
CA THR A 69 -9.08 7.66 -16.10
C THR A 69 -9.08 9.17 -16.29
N GLU A 70 -10.24 9.76 -16.63
CA GLU A 70 -10.42 11.22 -16.72
C GLU A 70 -10.15 11.95 -15.38
N GLN A 71 -10.15 11.21 -14.27
CA GLN A 71 -9.91 11.72 -12.92
C GLN A 71 -8.41 11.72 -12.55
N GLU A 72 -7.56 11.17 -13.41
CA GLU A 72 -6.10 11.20 -13.23
C GLU A 72 -5.60 12.65 -13.28
N ARG A 73 -4.74 13.02 -12.32
CA ARG A 73 -4.11 14.35 -12.31
C ARG A 73 -3.17 14.50 -13.50
N LYS A 74 -3.55 15.37 -14.44
CA LYS A 74 -2.71 15.68 -15.61
C LYS A 74 -1.44 16.43 -15.17
N PRO A 75 -0.27 16.15 -15.79
CA PRO A 75 0.94 16.92 -15.56
C PRO A 75 0.67 18.42 -15.80
N PRO A 76 1.25 19.33 -14.99
CA PRO A 76 1.14 20.75 -15.24
C PRO A 76 1.67 21.06 -16.65
N GLN A 77 0.87 21.77 -17.45
CA GLN A 77 1.29 22.20 -18.79
C GLN A 77 2.53 23.08 -18.63
N LYS A 78 3.63 22.70 -19.32
CA LYS A 78 4.83 23.55 -19.35
C LYS A 78 4.44 24.90 -19.96
N PRO A 79 4.81 26.03 -19.33
CA PRO A 79 4.68 27.33 -19.96
C PRO A 79 5.46 27.31 -21.28
N SER A 80 4.81 27.82 -22.34
CA SER A 80 5.40 27.93 -23.68
C SER A 80 6.48 29.01 -23.75
#